data_AF-A0A946C3F7-F1
#
_entry.id   AF-A0A946C3F7-F1
#
_cell.length_a   1.000
_cell.length_b   1.000
_cell.length_c   1.000
_cell.angle_alpha   90.00
_cell.angle_beta   90.00
_cell.angle_gamma   90.00
#
_symmetry.space_group_name_H-M   'P 1'
#
loop_
_entity.id
_entity.type
_entity.pdbx_description
1 polymer ?
#
loop_
_entity_poly.entity_id
_entity_poly.type
_entity_poly.pdbx_seq_one_letter_code
_entity_poly.pdbx_strand_id
1 'polypeptide(L)'
;MIVAKYRKRELVSNYTILTILALTCILPIMLLFFNSIKPQEEFGINPFGFPITIRLANFVDAWIMGEYAQIFLNSSKLVIGTLILNLTVSGLAGFSLAKLYPRGSNAFLVY
;
A
#
# COMPACT_ATOMS: atom_id res chain seq x y z
N MET A 1 40.21 4.61 -14.25
CA MET A 1 40.13 3.60 -13.17
C MET A 1 39.42 4.10 -11.91
N ILE A 2 39.66 5.35 -11.47
CA ILE A 2 39.08 5.93 -10.23
C ILE A 2 37.54 6.06 -10.29
N VAL A 3 36.97 6.58 -11.40
CA VAL A 3 35.52 6.77 -11.57
C VAL A 3 34.72 5.45 -11.47
N ALA A 4 35.25 4.35 -12.03
CA ALA A 4 34.60 3.04 -11.95
C ALA A 4 34.54 2.47 -10.52
N LYS A 5 35.52 2.82 -9.68
CA LYS A 5 35.58 2.40 -8.26
C LYS A 5 34.53 3.14 -7.42
N TYR A 6 34.35 4.46 -7.64
CA TYR A 6 33.30 5.23 -6.97
C TYR A 6 31.90 4.74 -7.36
N ARG A 7 31.65 4.51 -8.65
CA ARG A 7 30.37 3.95 -9.14
C ARG A 7 30.02 2.61 -8.51
N LYS A 8 30.98 1.68 -8.35
CA LYS A 8 30.72 0.39 -7.69
C LYS A 8 30.44 0.53 -6.19
N ARG A 9 31.12 1.45 -5.49
CA ARG A 9 30.90 1.70 -4.05
C ARG A 9 29.53 2.32 -3.78
N GLU A 10 29.09 3.25 -4.62
CA GLU A 10 27.73 3.81 -4.56
C GLU A 10 26.66 2.76 -4.86
N LEU A 11 26.88 1.89 -5.85
CA LEU A 11 25.95 0.80 -6.15
C LEU A 11 25.78 -0.14 -4.94
N VAL A 12 26.87 -0.61 -4.33
CA VAL A 12 26.79 -1.48 -3.15
C VAL A 12 26.06 -0.79 -2.01
N SER A 13 26.38 0.48 -1.71
CA SER A 13 25.68 1.25 -0.69
C SER A 13 24.18 1.37 -0.97
N ASN A 14 23.81 1.70 -2.21
CA ASN A 14 22.41 1.84 -2.61
C ASN A 14 21.66 0.52 -2.50
N TYR A 15 22.23 -0.59 -2.96
CA TYR A 15 21.62 -1.91 -2.83
C TYR A 15 21.45 -2.30 -1.36
N THR A 16 22.45 -2.07 -0.50
CA THR A 16 22.32 -2.35 0.93
C THR A 16 21.18 -1.57 1.57
N ILE A 17 21.10 -0.25 1.32
CA ILE A 17 20.03 0.60 1.86
C ILE A 17 18.67 0.15 1.34
N LEU A 18 18.54 -0.09 0.03
CA LEU A 18 17.29 -0.57 -0.57
C LEU A 18 16.86 -1.94 -0.03
N THR A 19 17.80 -2.86 0.21
CA THR A 19 17.51 -4.17 0.81
C THR A 19 17.01 -4.01 2.24
N ILE A 20 17.64 -3.16 3.05
CA ILE A 20 17.19 -2.90 4.42
C ILE A 20 15.77 -2.32 4.42
N LEU A 21 15.51 -1.30 3.58
CA LEU A 21 14.18 -0.71 3.45
C LEU A 21 13.14 -1.74 3.00
N ALA A 22 13.48 -2.57 2.00
CA ALA A 22 12.60 -3.65 1.56
C ALA A 22 12.27 -4.63 2.69
N LEU A 23 13.27 -5.03 3.49
CA LEU A 23 13.05 -5.91 4.65
C LEU A 23 12.15 -5.26 5.70
N THR A 24 12.31 -3.96 5.98
CA THR A 24 11.43 -3.25 6.92
C THR A 24 9.97 -3.20 6.46
N CYS A 25 9.72 -3.22 5.15
CA CYS A 25 8.37 -3.29 4.59
C CYS A 25 7.82 -4.73 4.54
N ILE A 26 8.66 -5.71 4.19
CA ILE A 26 8.23 -7.11 4.01
C ILE A 26 7.96 -7.79 5.34
N LEU A 27 8.80 -7.54 6.35
CA LEU A 27 8.71 -8.20 7.66
C LEU A 27 7.34 -8.03 8.33
N PRO A 28 6.74 -6.83 8.46
CA PRO A 28 5.41 -6.69 9.05
C PRO A 28 4.31 -7.37 8.22
N ILE A 29 4.42 -7.37 6.90
CA ILE A 29 3.45 -8.07 6.02
C ILE A 29 3.54 -9.58 6.22
N MET A 30 4.76 -10.12 6.32
CA MET A 30 4.99 -11.54 6.58
C MET A 30 4.44 -11.95 7.95
N LEU A 31 4.66 -11.12 8.99
CA LEU A 31 4.10 -11.36 10.32
C LEU A 31 2.57 -11.31 10.33
N LEU A 32 1.98 -10.33 9.64
CA LEU A 32 0.53 -10.24 9.48
C LEU A 32 -0.03 -11.50 8.81
N PHE A 33 0.65 -11.99 7.77
CA PHE A 33 0.27 -13.21 7.08
C PHE A 33 0.35 -14.45 7.98
N PHE A 34 1.43 -14.62 8.74
CA PHE A 34 1.53 -15.75 9.68
C PHE A 34 0.49 -15.66 10.78
N ASN A 35 0.23 -14.46 11.31
CA ASN A 35 -0.75 -14.28 12.37
C ASN A 35 -2.20 -14.45 11.89
N SER A 36 -2.50 -14.20 10.61
CA SER A 36 -3.86 -14.44 10.07
C SER A 36 -4.21 -15.94 9.98
N ILE A 37 -3.22 -16.82 9.86
CA ILE A 37 -3.42 -18.27 9.75
C ILE A 37 -3.17 -19.04 11.05
N LYS A 38 -2.68 -18.40 12.11
CA LYS A 38 -2.47 -19.04 13.42
C LYS A 38 -3.75 -19.06 14.27
N PRO A 39 -4.00 -20.10 15.08
CA PRO A 39 -5.00 -20.03 16.15
C PRO A 39 -4.63 -18.97 17.20
N GLN A 40 -5.64 -18.43 17.89
CA GLN A 40 -5.47 -17.36 18.89
C GLN A 40 -4.56 -17.77 20.06
N GLU A 41 -4.55 -19.06 20.42
CA GLU A 41 -3.69 -19.64 21.45
C GLU A 41 -2.20 -19.55 21.08
N GLU A 42 -1.87 -19.79 19.81
CA GLU A 42 -0.50 -19.72 19.29
C GLU A 42 -0.03 -18.26 19.13
N PHE A 43 -0.96 -17.36 18.80
CA PHE A 43 -0.71 -15.92 18.68
C PHE A 43 -0.21 -15.30 20.01
N GLY A 44 -0.80 -15.70 21.15
CA GLY A 44 -0.42 -15.18 22.47
C GLY A 44 0.95 -15.64 22.98
N ILE A 45 1.45 -16.78 22.48
CA ILE A 45 2.70 -17.40 22.94
C ILE A 45 3.89 -16.95 22.09
N ASN A 46 3.75 -16.92 20.76
CA ASN A 46 4.84 -16.53 19.87
C ASN A 46 4.35 -15.72 18.64
N PRO A 47 4.21 -14.38 18.79
CA PRO A 47 3.71 -13.52 17.72
C PRO A 47 4.68 -13.37 16.54
N PHE A 48 5.98 -13.61 16.75
CA PHE A 48 7.02 -13.53 15.71
C PHE A 48 7.40 -14.91 15.13
N GLY A 49 6.89 -15.99 15.69
CA GLY A 49 7.20 -17.36 15.28
C GLY A 49 6.58 -17.72 13.93
N PHE A 50 7.07 -18.80 13.33
CA PHE A 50 6.39 -19.44 12.21
C PHE A 50 5.10 -20.14 12.69
N PRO A 51 4.08 -20.25 11.83
CA PRO A 51 2.85 -20.97 12.17
C PRO A 51 3.15 -22.46 12.35
N ILE A 52 2.86 -22.99 13.53
CA ILE A 52 2.93 -24.42 13.85
C ILE A 52 1.65 -25.10 13.39
N THR A 53 0.52 -24.43 13.60
CA THR A 53 -0.80 -24.89 13.19
C THR A 53 -1.46 -23.90 12.22
N ILE A 54 -2.05 -24.42 11.15
CA ILE A 54 -2.71 -23.61 10.12
C ILE A 54 -4.22 -23.69 10.33
N ARG A 55 -4.85 -22.56 10.62
CA ARG A 55 -6.30 -22.39 10.78
C ARG A 55 -6.84 -21.38 9.76
N LEU A 56 -7.24 -21.89 8.59
CA LEU A 56 -7.88 -21.07 7.55
C LEU A 56 -9.29 -20.60 7.92
N ALA A 57 -9.92 -21.23 8.90
CA ALA A 57 -11.23 -20.81 9.42
C ALA A 57 -11.21 -19.37 9.96
N ASN A 58 -10.05 -18.84 10.37
CA ASN A 58 -9.89 -17.45 10.79
C ASN A 58 -10.39 -16.46 9.73
N PHE A 59 -10.23 -16.75 8.43
CA PHE A 59 -10.74 -15.87 7.37
C PHE A 59 -12.26 -15.87 7.31
N VAL A 60 -12.90 -17.03 7.48
CA VAL A 60 -14.36 -17.15 7.48
C VAL A 60 -14.95 -16.53 8.75
N ASP A 61 -14.35 -16.82 9.91
CA ASP A 61 -14.73 -16.28 11.21
C ASP A 61 -14.62 -14.74 11.18
N ALA A 62 -13.49 -14.21 10.72
CA ALA A 62 -13.31 -12.76 10.58
C ALA A 62 -14.33 -12.16 9.60
N TRP A 63 -14.56 -12.79 8.44
CA TRP A 63 -15.51 -12.30 7.44
C TRP A 63 -16.93 -12.15 8.00
N ILE A 64 -17.38 -13.14 8.77
CA ILE A 64 -18.72 -13.17 9.37
C ILE A 64 -18.79 -12.25 10.58
N MET A 65 -17.88 -12.37 11.55
CA MET A 65 -17.89 -11.58 12.79
C MET A 65 -17.66 -10.09 12.55
N GLY A 66 -16.86 -9.75 11.54
CA GLY A 66 -16.58 -8.37 11.16
C GLY A 66 -17.58 -7.75 10.19
N GLU A 67 -18.65 -8.46 9.82
CA GLU A 67 -19.64 -8.02 8.83
C GLU A 67 -19.00 -7.49 7.52
N TYR A 68 -17.90 -8.11 7.09
CA TYR A 68 -17.06 -7.58 6.01
C TYR A 68 -17.79 -7.46 4.67
N ALA A 69 -18.85 -8.23 4.44
CA ALA A 69 -19.69 -8.09 3.26
C ALA A 69 -20.32 -6.69 3.18
N GLN A 70 -20.86 -6.16 4.29
CA GLN A 70 -21.46 -4.83 4.31
C GLN A 70 -20.40 -3.75 4.18
N ILE A 71 -19.30 -3.89 4.92
CA ILE A 71 -18.16 -2.96 4.88
C ILE A 71 -17.61 -2.86 3.44
N PHE A 72 -17.36 -4.00 2.80
CA PHE A 72 -16.84 -4.07 1.45
C PHE A 72 -17.77 -3.38 0.43
N LEU A 73 -19.08 -3.62 0.53
CA LEU A 73 -20.06 -2.98 -0.36
C LEU A 73 -20.14 -1.47 -0.14
N ASN A 74 -20.09 -1.01 1.11
CA ASN A 74 -20.10 0.42 1.44
C ASN A 74 -18.86 1.13 0.91
N SER A 75 -17.67 0.56 1.14
CA SER A 75 -16.41 1.09 0.61
C SER A 75 -16.38 1.07 -0.91
N SER A 76 -16.88 0.00 -1.55
CA SER A 76 -16.93 -0.11 -3.00
C SER A 76 -17.82 0.97 -3.62
N LYS A 77 -19.02 1.19 -3.06
CA LYS A 77 -19.92 2.27 -3.50
C LYS A 77 -19.27 3.64 -3.37
N LEU A 78 -18.60 3.88 -2.24
CA LEU A 78 -17.88 5.14 -2.00
C LEU A 78 -16.77 5.34 -3.03
N VAL A 79 -15.89 4.36 -3.22
CA VAL A 79 -14.75 4.45 -4.15
C VAL A 79 -15.23 4.65 -5.58
N ILE A 80 -16.23 3.91 -6.04
CA ILE A 80 -16.77 4.06 -7.40
C ILE A 80 -17.36 5.46 -7.60
N GLY A 81 -18.15 5.94 -6.65
CA GLY A 81 -18.74 7.28 -6.71
C GLY A 81 -17.67 8.38 -6.75
N THR A 82 -16.68 8.31 -5.84
CA THR A 82 -15.56 9.25 -5.80
C THR A 82 -14.74 9.19 -7.08
N LEU A 83 -14.49 8.01 -7.63
CA LEU A 83 -13.70 7.85 -8.86
C LEU A 83 -14.38 8.53 -10.05
N ILE A 84 -15.69 8.34 -10.24
CA ILE A 84 -16.45 8.97 -11.33
C ILE A 84 -16.36 10.49 -11.23
N LEU A 85 -16.63 11.02 -10.03
CA LEU A 85 -16.57 12.46 -9.78
C LEU A 85 -15.17 13.01 -9.99
N ASN A 86 -14.14 12.34 -9.44
CA ASN A 86 -12.76 12.76 -9.55
C ASN A 86 -12.27 12.76 -11.00
N LEU A 87 -12.52 11.69 -11.77
CA LEU A 87 -12.12 11.65 -13.17
C LEU A 87 -12.79 12.74 -14.00
N THR A 88 -14.07 13.00 -13.74
CA THR A 88 -14.82 14.05 -14.45
C THR A 88 -14.28 15.44 -14.10
N VAL A 89 -14.17 15.76 -12.82
CA VAL A 89 -13.75 17.09 -12.36
C VAL A 89 -12.27 17.33 -12.64
N SER A 90 -11.39 16.39 -12.29
CA SER A 90 -9.94 16.52 -12.55
C SER A 90 -9.64 16.49 -14.04
N GLY A 91 -10.39 15.73 -14.84
CA GLY A 91 -10.25 15.72 -16.30
C GLY A 91 -10.60 17.08 -16.92
N LEU A 92 -11.75 17.65 -16.55
CA LEU A 92 -12.17 18.98 -17.01
C LEU A 92 -11.22 20.09 -16.52
N ALA A 93 -10.80 20.03 -15.25
CA ALA A 93 -9.85 20.97 -14.68
C ALA A 93 -8.49 20.89 -15.40
N GLY A 94 -7.98 19.69 -15.63
CA GLY A 94 -6.75 19.43 -16.39
C GLY A 94 -6.84 19.96 -17.82
N PHE A 95 -7.95 19.72 -18.52
CA PHE A 95 -8.16 20.26 -19.87
C PHE A 95 -8.21 21.79 -19.88
N SER A 96 -8.92 22.40 -18.94
CA SER A 96 -9.02 23.86 -18.80
C SER A 96 -7.64 24.50 -18.60
N LEU A 97 -6.84 23.95 -17.69
CA LEU A 97 -5.48 24.44 -17.43
C LEU A 97 -4.54 24.21 -18.62
N ALA A 98 -4.61 23.04 -19.27
CA ALA A 98 -3.71 22.69 -20.37
C ALA A 98 -4.03 23.41 -21.70
N LYS A 99 -5.30 23.72 -21.97
CA LYS A 99 -5.72 24.24 -23.28
C LYS A 99 -6.40 25.61 -23.27
N LEU A 100 -7.11 25.96 -22.20
CA LEU A 100 -7.93 27.18 -22.16
C LEU A 100 -7.25 28.36 -21.43
N TYR A 101 -6.19 28.11 -20.66
CA TYR A 101 -5.41 29.14 -19.92
C TYR A 101 -6.31 30.19 -19.21
N PRO A 102 -7.21 29.76 -18.30
CA PRO A 102 -8.10 30.67 -17.61
C PRO A 102 -7.33 31.72 -16.80
N ARG A 103 -7.97 32.87 -16.53
CA ARG A 103 -7.38 33.94 -15.70
C ARG A 103 -7.00 33.38 -14.33
N GLY A 104 -5.74 33.56 -13.92
CA GLY A 104 -5.19 32.99 -12.68
C GLY A 104 -4.46 31.65 -12.83
N SER A 105 -4.39 31.07 -14.04
CA SER A 105 -3.69 29.81 -14.32
C SER A 105 -2.22 29.77 -13.87
N ASN A 106 -1.49 30.89 -13.92
CA ASN A 106 -0.10 30.98 -13.46
C ASN A 106 0.08 30.69 -11.95
N ALA A 107 -0.94 30.87 -11.11
CA ALA A 107 -0.84 30.49 -9.70
C ALA A 107 -0.92 28.96 -9.49
N PHE A 108 -1.62 28.26 -10.39
CA PHE A 108 -1.84 26.82 -10.32
C PHE A 108 -0.79 25.99 -11.09
N LEU A 109 -0.07 26.59 -12.04
CA LEU A 109 0.95 25.93 -12.88
C LEU A 109 2.39 26.09 -12.36
N VAL A 110 2.60 26.77 -11.22
CA VAL A 110 3.96 27.07 -10.68
C VAL A 110 4.53 25.94 -9.81
N TYR A 111 3.97 24.74 -9.85
CA TYR A 111 4.51 23.53 -9.23
C TYR A 111 4.37 22.33 -10.18
#